data_AF-A0A6G2DEA0-F1
#
_entry.id   AF-A0A6G2DEA0-F1
#
_cell.length_a   1.000
_cell.length_b   1.000
_cell.length_c   1.000
_cell.angle_alpha   90.00
_cell.angle_beta   90.00
_cell.angle_gamma   90.00
#
_symmetry.space_group_name_H-M   'P 1'
#
loop_
_entity.id
_entity.type
_entity.pdbx_description
1 polymer ?
#
loop_
_entity_poly.entity_id
_entity_poly.type
_entity_poly.pdbx_seq_one_letter_code
_entity_poly.pdbx_strand_id
1 'polypeptide(L)'
;ALVVAHELAHQWFGNLVTMKWWDDLWLNESFANMMEYVCVDTIEPSWNIFEDFQTGGVPLALERDATDGVQSVHVEVKHPDEINTLFDGAIVYAKGSRLMHMLRRWLGDADFAKGLHAYFEKHQYSNTIGSDLWDALGQASGRDVAAFMDSWLEQPGYPVLT
;
A
#
# COMPACT_ATOMS: atom_id res chain seq x y z
N ALA A 1 -6.93 9.41 16.10
CA ALA A 1 -7.09 7.96 15.97
C ALA A 1 -6.23 7.42 14.84
N LEU A 2 -6.40 7.94 13.62
CA LEU A 2 -5.66 7.53 12.42
C LEU A 2 -4.14 7.45 12.61
N VAL A 3 -3.47 8.55 12.97
CA VAL A 3 -1.99 8.56 13.20
C VAL A 3 -1.53 7.46 14.17
N VAL A 4 -2.25 7.23 15.28
CA VAL A 4 -1.86 6.16 16.22
C VAL A 4 -2.01 4.79 15.58
N ALA A 5 -3.08 4.55 14.81
CA ALA A 5 -3.27 3.30 14.09
C ALA A 5 -2.23 3.11 12.97
N HIS A 6 -1.83 4.18 12.28
CA HIS A 6 -0.76 4.19 11.28
C HIS A 6 0.57 3.73 11.88
N GLU A 7 1.01 4.40 12.95
CA GLU A 7 2.29 4.05 13.60
C GLU A 7 2.26 2.65 14.25
N LEU A 8 1.08 2.17 14.68
CA LEU A 8 0.91 0.80 15.15
C LEU A 8 1.01 -0.23 14.01
N ALA A 9 0.53 0.08 12.81
CA ALA A 9 0.70 -0.79 11.65
C ALA A 9 2.19 -0.97 11.31
N HIS A 10 3.01 0.07 11.52
CA HIS A 10 4.46 0.00 11.29
C HIS A 10 5.21 -0.99 12.18
N GLN A 11 4.62 -1.37 13.33
CA GLN A 11 5.22 -2.39 14.19
C GLN A 11 5.33 -3.75 13.47
N TRP A 12 4.51 -3.98 12.44
CA TRP A 12 4.62 -5.12 11.53
C TRP A 12 5.34 -4.75 10.21
N PHE A 13 4.79 -3.82 9.42
CA PHE A 13 5.40 -3.37 8.16
C PHE A 13 6.36 -2.20 8.39
N GLY A 14 7.65 -2.45 8.23
CA GLY A 14 8.72 -1.47 8.42
C GLY A 14 9.58 -1.75 9.65
N ASN A 15 9.03 -2.39 10.69
CA ASN A 15 9.80 -2.80 11.88
C ASN A 15 10.05 -4.31 11.95
N LEU A 16 8.99 -5.13 12.02
CA LEU A 16 9.16 -6.59 12.05
C LEU A 16 9.70 -7.13 10.73
N VAL A 17 9.19 -6.60 9.62
CA VAL A 17 9.69 -6.88 8.26
C VAL A 17 9.95 -5.54 7.58
N THR A 18 11.17 -5.31 7.15
CA THR A 18 11.59 -4.04 6.53
C THR A 18 11.85 -4.25 5.05
N MET A 19 11.62 -3.26 4.19
CA MET A 19 12.08 -3.30 2.80
C MET A 19 13.61 -3.52 2.71
N LYS A 20 14.09 -4.13 1.64
CA LYS A 20 15.54 -4.27 1.34
C LYS A 20 16.15 -2.95 0.89
N TRP A 21 15.39 -2.15 0.15
CA TRP A 21 15.82 -0.87 -0.36
C TRP A 21 14.64 0.11 -0.46
N TRP A 22 14.95 1.38 -0.69
CA TRP A 22 13.99 2.48 -0.59
C TRP A 22 13.01 2.56 -1.77
N ASP A 23 13.28 1.86 -2.86
CA ASP A 23 12.34 1.68 -3.96
C ASP A 23 11.02 1.02 -3.50
N ASP A 24 11.08 0.16 -2.48
CA ASP A 24 9.92 -0.45 -1.83
C ASP A 24 9.38 0.34 -0.61
N LEU A 25 9.74 1.62 -0.42
CA LEU A 25 9.20 2.47 0.65
C LEU A 25 7.67 2.53 0.65
N TRP A 26 7.08 2.53 -0.55
CA TRP A 26 5.63 2.55 -0.70
C TRP A 26 4.95 1.40 0.03
N LEU A 27 5.58 0.22 0.11
CA LEU A 27 5.02 -0.93 0.80
C LEU A 27 4.78 -0.64 2.29
N ASN A 28 5.66 0.12 2.93
CA ASN A 28 5.48 0.51 4.32
C ASN A 28 4.37 1.56 4.45
N GLU A 29 4.51 2.68 3.74
CA GLU A 29 3.66 3.85 3.93
C GLU A 29 2.24 3.67 3.38
N SER A 30 2.11 3.09 2.18
CA SER A 30 0.81 2.78 1.57
C SER A 30 0.03 1.76 2.40
N PHE A 31 0.72 0.74 2.94
CA PHE A 31 0.07 -0.26 3.78
C PHE A 31 -0.38 0.32 5.12
N ALA A 32 0.50 1.05 5.81
CA ALA A 32 0.17 1.69 7.08
C ALA A 32 -0.99 2.69 6.90
N ASN A 33 -0.95 3.48 5.83
CA ASN A 33 -2.02 4.42 5.51
C ASN A 33 -3.34 3.74 5.17
N MET A 34 -3.34 2.54 4.57
CA MET A 34 -4.57 1.77 4.38
C MET A 34 -5.08 1.17 5.70
N MET A 35 -4.17 0.65 6.52
CA MET A 35 -4.51 0.01 7.80
C MET A 35 -5.02 0.99 8.85
N GLU A 36 -4.61 2.27 8.85
CA GLU A 36 -5.18 3.24 9.78
C GLU A 36 -6.71 3.39 9.60
N TYR A 37 -7.21 3.43 8.36
CA TYR A 37 -8.64 3.50 8.08
C TYR A 37 -9.34 2.17 8.38
N VAL A 38 -8.78 1.04 7.94
CA VAL A 38 -9.36 -0.30 8.21
C VAL A 38 -9.50 -0.55 9.71
N CYS A 39 -8.47 -0.18 10.49
CA CYS A 39 -8.46 -0.34 11.94
C CYS A 39 -9.49 0.56 12.61
N VAL A 40 -9.49 1.87 12.28
CA VAL A 40 -10.43 2.83 12.89
C VAL A 40 -11.88 2.50 12.53
N ASP A 41 -12.16 2.12 11.28
CA ASP A 41 -13.50 1.70 10.84
C ASP A 41 -14.01 0.48 11.60
N THR A 42 -13.10 -0.46 11.91
CA THR A 42 -13.44 -1.67 12.68
C THR A 42 -13.75 -1.33 14.15
N ILE A 43 -13.00 -0.41 14.75
CA ILE A 43 -13.15 -0.06 16.17
C ILE A 43 -14.34 0.90 16.37
N GLU A 44 -14.51 1.88 15.49
CA GLU A 44 -15.53 2.92 15.56
C GLU A 44 -16.34 3.00 14.24
N PRO A 45 -17.15 1.98 13.90
CA PRO A 45 -17.87 1.93 12.63
C PRO A 45 -18.88 3.07 12.44
N SER A 46 -19.35 3.68 13.53
CA SER A 46 -20.28 4.81 13.47
C SER A 46 -19.65 6.11 12.93
N TRP A 47 -18.32 6.18 12.86
CA TRP A 47 -17.62 7.37 12.37
C TRP A 47 -17.60 7.46 10.85
N ASN A 48 -17.91 6.38 10.13
CA ASN A 48 -17.85 6.30 8.67
C ASN A 48 -16.52 6.82 8.12
N ILE A 49 -15.40 6.44 8.72
CA ILE A 49 -14.07 7.01 8.43
C ILE A 49 -13.63 6.77 6.97
N PHE A 50 -14.20 5.77 6.30
CA PHE A 50 -13.98 5.57 4.87
C PHE A 50 -14.61 6.66 3.99
N GLU A 51 -15.59 7.43 4.47
CA GLU A 51 -16.08 8.61 3.75
C GLU A 51 -15.01 9.70 3.67
N ASP A 52 -14.27 9.92 4.77
CA ASP A 52 -13.10 10.81 4.79
C ASP A 52 -11.98 10.26 3.89
N PHE A 53 -11.76 8.94 3.93
CA PHE A 53 -10.84 8.27 3.00
C PHE A 53 -11.23 8.55 1.54
N GLN A 54 -12.51 8.43 1.16
CA GLN A 54 -12.90 8.70 -0.22
C GLN A 54 -12.79 10.19 -0.57
N THR A 55 -13.35 11.07 0.26
CA THR A 55 -13.51 12.49 -0.07
C THR A 55 -12.20 13.27 0.00
N GLY A 56 -11.29 12.93 0.92
CA GLY A 56 -10.05 13.67 1.13
C GLY A 56 -8.94 13.30 0.15
N GLY A 57 -8.64 12.01 0.01
CA GLY A 57 -7.46 11.59 -0.75
C GLY A 57 -7.72 11.08 -2.17
N VAL A 58 -8.97 10.78 -2.57
CA VAL A 58 -9.24 10.40 -3.97
C VAL A 58 -8.99 11.59 -4.91
N PRO A 59 -9.53 12.81 -4.67
CA PRO A 59 -9.22 13.94 -5.54
C PRO A 59 -7.72 14.23 -5.59
N LEU A 60 -7.07 14.22 -4.43
CA LEU A 60 -5.62 14.43 -4.30
C LEU A 60 -4.80 13.43 -5.14
N ALA A 61 -5.12 12.13 -5.05
CA ALA A 61 -4.44 11.09 -5.80
C ALA A 61 -4.71 11.20 -7.30
N LEU A 62 -5.98 11.30 -7.71
CA LEU A 62 -6.38 11.30 -9.11
C LEU A 62 -5.88 12.56 -9.84
N GLU A 63 -6.00 13.75 -9.24
CA GLU A 63 -5.50 14.98 -9.86
C GLU A 63 -3.99 14.96 -10.06
N ARG A 64 -3.24 14.48 -9.04
CA ARG A 64 -1.78 14.35 -9.13
C ARG A 64 -1.38 13.34 -10.20
N ASP A 65 -2.03 12.18 -10.20
CA ASP A 65 -1.68 11.04 -11.05
C ASP A 65 -2.15 11.22 -12.50
N ALA A 66 -3.05 12.17 -12.77
CA ALA A 66 -3.43 12.61 -14.11
C ALA A 66 -2.45 13.63 -14.74
N THR A 67 -1.42 14.06 -13.99
CA THR A 67 -0.44 15.03 -14.50
C THR A 67 0.63 14.33 -15.35
N ASP A 68 0.85 14.83 -16.56
CA ASP A 68 1.91 14.32 -17.46
C ASP A 68 3.28 14.34 -16.76
N GLY A 69 3.98 13.20 -16.78
CA GLY A 69 5.31 13.04 -16.19
C GLY A 69 5.34 12.85 -14.67
N VAL A 70 4.18 12.60 -14.03
CA VAL A 70 4.13 12.14 -12.63
C VAL A 70 4.83 10.79 -12.47
N GLN A 71 5.41 10.56 -11.30
CA GLN A 71 6.05 9.29 -10.96
C GLN A 71 5.03 8.16 -10.74
N SER A 72 5.46 6.93 -11.00
CA SER A 72 4.79 5.71 -10.56
C SER A 72 4.83 5.56 -9.04
N VAL A 73 4.07 4.61 -8.48
CA VAL A 73 4.10 4.35 -7.02
C VAL A 73 5.41 3.67 -6.63
N HIS A 74 5.85 2.69 -7.42
CA HIS A 74 7.18 2.10 -7.31
C HIS A 74 8.14 2.87 -8.22
N VAL A 75 9.26 3.35 -7.65
CA VAL A 75 10.27 4.15 -8.36
C VAL A 75 11.65 3.62 -7.99
N GLU A 76 12.48 3.38 -9.00
CA GLU A 76 13.87 2.97 -8.79
C GLU A 76 14.66 4.08 -8.05
N VAL A 77 15.28 3.72 -6.93
CA VAL A 77 16.11 4.63 -6.13
C VAL A 77 17.58 4.28 -6.31
N LYS A 78 18.39 5.19 -6.86
CA LYS A 78 19.82 4.94 -7.14
C LYS A 78 20.73 5.50 -6.07
N HIS A 79 20.28 6.53 -5.37
CA HIS A 79 21.03 7.22 -4.33
C HIS A 79 20.12 7.59 -3.16
N PRO A 80 20.59 7.47 -1.89
CA PRO A 80 19.80 7.85 -0.71
C PRO A 80 19.28 9.29 -0.71
N ASP A 81 19.93 10.22 -1.41
CA ASP A 81 19.46 11.61 -1.49
C ASP A 81 18.11 11.75 -2.21
N GLU A 82 17.72 10.74 -3.00
CA GLU A 82 16.43 10.67 -3.70
C GLU A 82 15.29 10.25 -2.75
N ILE A 83 15.59 9.71 -1.56
CA ILE A 83 14.58 9.14 -0.66
C ILE A 83 13.47 10.14 -0.32
N ASN A 84 13.83 11.41 -0.07
CA ASN A 84 12.86 12.43 0.31
C ASN A 84 11.82 12.71 -0.80
N THR A 85 12.12 12.41 -2.07
CA THR A 85 11.18 12.64 -3.17
C THR A 85 10.11 11.56 -3.28
N LEU A 86 10.33 10.40 -2.64
CA LEU A 86 9.36 9.30 -2.61
C LEU A 86 8.21 9.59 -1.63
N PHE A 87 8.42 10.44 -0.63
CA PHE A 87 7.38 10.85 0.33
C PHE A 87 6.37 11.84 -0.28
N ASP A 88 5.82 11.50 -1.45
CA ASP A 88 4.73 12.22 -2.11
C ASP A 88 3.40 11.78 -1.48
N GLY A 89 2.77 12.70 -0.74
CA GLY A 89 1.50 12.47 -0.05
C GLY A 89 0.34 12.09 -0.98
N ALA A 90 0.41 12.44 -2.26
CA ALA A 90 -0.63 12.09 -3.23
C ALA A 90 -0.36 10.72 -3.87
N ILE A 91 0.89 10.38 -4.17
CA ILE A 91 1.24 9.13 -4.87
C ILE A 91 1.48 7.97 -3.91
N VAL A 92 2.47 8.07 -3.01
CA VAL A 92 2.82 6.95 -2.13
C VAL A 92 1.75 6.73 -1.04
N TYR A 93 1.23 7.81 -0.48
CA TYR A 93 0.22 7.71 0.56
C TYR A 93 -1.17 7.54 -0.05
N ALA A 94 -1.68 8.56 -0.75
CA ALA A 94 -3.07 8.52 -1.20
C ALA A 94 -3.33 7.48 -2.30
N LYS A 95 -2.63 7.49 -3.44
CA LYS A 95 -2.81 6.47 -4.49
C LYS A 95 -2.43 5.08 -3.98
N GLY A 96 -1.26 4.94 -3.37
CA GLY A 96 -0.75 3.67 -2.88
C GLY A 96 -1.69 2.97 -1.87
N SER A 97 -2.22 3.69 -0.87
CA SER A 97 -3.14 3.08 0.10
C SER A 97 -4.47 2.64 -0.52
N ARG A 98 -4.93 3.35 -1.55
CA ARG A 98 -6.13 2.97 -2.32
C ARG A 98 -5.90 1.74 -3.18
N LEU A 99 -4.73 1.60 -3.78
CA LEU A 99 -4.34 0.38 -4.49
C LEU A 99 -4.27 -0.81 -3.53
N MET A 100 -3.72 -0.63 -2.32
CA MET A 100 -3.70 -1.66 -1.29
C MET A 100 -5.11 -2.03 -0.82
N HIS A 101 -5.99 -1.04 -0.65
CA HIS A 101 -7.39 -1.27 -0.31
C HIS A 101 -8.11 -2.01 -1.45
N MET A 102 -7.90 -1.62 -2.71
CA MET A 102 -8.44 -2.31 -3.89
C MET A 102 -7.98 -3.78 -3.93
N LEU A 103 -6.69 -4.04 -3.70
CA LEU A 103 -6.14 -5.38 -3.62
C LEU A 103 -6.82 -6.20 -2.52
N ARG A 104 -6.92 -5.67 -1.29
CA ARG A 104 -7.62 -6.31 -0.17
C ARG A 104 -9.06 -6.67 -0.55
N ARG A 105 -9.79 -5.76 -1.21
CA ARG A 105 -11.17 -6.00 -1.65
C ARG A 105 -11.27 -7.03 -2.78
N TRP A 106 -10.29 -7.09 -3.67
CA TRP A 106 -10.25 -8.05 -4.78
C TRP A 106 -9.92 -9.48 -4.31
N LEU A 107 -9.00 -9.62 -3.34
CA LEU A 107 -8.65 -10.90 -2.73
C LEU A 107 -9.70 -11.38 -1.72
N GLY A 108 -10.30 -10.44 -0.98
CA GLY A 108 -11.16 -10.71 0.15
C GLY A 108 -10.37 -10.80 1.46
N ASP A 109 -11.01 -10.38 2.55
CA ASP A 109 -10.35 -10.17 3.85
C ASP A 109 -9.71 -11.44 4.42
N ALA A 110 -10.32 -12.61 4.19
CA ALA A 110 -9.84 -13.89 4.69
C ALA A 110 -8.51 -14.30 4.03
N ASP A 111 -8.44 -14.26 2.70
CA ASP A 111 -7.23 -14.64 1.97
C ASP A 111 -6.14 -13.57 2.11
N PHE A 112 -6.51 -12.29 2.17
CA PHE A 112 -5.58 -11.20 2.46
C PHE A 112 -4.91 -11.39 3.83
N ALA A 113 -5.69 -11.63 4.88
CA ALA A 113 -5.16 -11.87 6.24
C ALA A 113 -4.29 -13.13 6.30
N LYS A 114 -4.71 -14.22 5.63
CA LYS A 114 -3.93 -15.46 5.54
C LYS A 114 -2.57 -15.24 4.86
N GLY A 115 -2.55 -14.50 3.75
CA GLY A 115 -1.31 -14.20 3.03
C GLY A 115 -0.38 -13.30 3.83
N LEU A 116 -0.90 -12.26 4.50
CA LEU A 116 -0.11 -11.43 5.42
C LEU A 116 0.48 -12.23 6.57
N HIS A 117 -0.28 -13.13 7.17
CA HIS A 117 0.22 -13.99 8.25
C HIS A 117 1.41 -14.84 7.77
N ALA A 118 1.27 -15.52 6.64
CA ALA A 118 2.33 -16.33 6.05
C ALA A 118 3.57 -15.49 5.68
N TYR A 119 3.36 -14.29 5.14
CA TYR A 119 4.42 -13.34 4.83
C TYR A 119 5.23 -12.97 6.07
N PHE A 120 4.56 -12.51 7.14
CA PHE A 120 5.24 -12.13 8.37
C PHE A 120 5.93 -13.31 9.05
N GLU A 121 5.29 -14.48 9.12
CA GLU A 121 5.89 -15.66 9.72
C GLU A 121 7.21 -16.04 9.04
N LYS A 122 7.23 -15.98 7.70
CA LYS A 122 8.38 -16.32 6.87
C LYS A 122 9.50 -15.27 6.94
N HIS A 123 9.16 -13.99 7.00
CA HIS A 123 10.10 -12.89 6.80
C HIS A 123 10.40 -12.05 8.07
N GLN A 124 9.79 -12.35 9.21
CA GLN A 124 10.05 -11.65 10.48
C GLN A 124 11.55 -11.52 10.78
N TYR A 125 11.94 -10.34 11.28
CA TYR A 125 13.31 -9.95 11.61
C TYR A 125 14.27 -9.95 10.41
N SER A 126 13.74 -9.76 9.20
CA SER A 126 14.53 -9.71 7.98
C SER A 126 14.00 -8.67 6.99
N ASN A 127 14.65 -8.59 5.83
CA ASN A 127 14.29 -7.66 4.77
C ASN A 127 13.65 -8.35 3.56
N THR A 128 12.73 -7.66 2.91
CA THR A 128 11.91 -8.15 1.78
C THR A 128 11.88 -7.18 0.61
N ILE A 129 11.45 -7.66 -0.55
CA ILE A 129 11.05 -6.83 -1.69
C ILE A 129 9.55 -6.99 -1.97
N GLY A 130 8.96 -6.09 -2.77
CA GLY A 130 7.53 -6.13 -3.10
C GLY A 130 7.04 -7.50 -3.60
N SER A 131 7.84 -8.21 -4.40
CA SER A 131 7.48 -9.54 -4.92
C SER A 131 7.32 -10.61 -3.84
N ASP A 132 8.03 -10.49 -2.70
CA ASP A 132 7.89 -11.43 -1.58
C ASP A 132 6.45 -11.36 -0.99
N LEU A 133 5.84 -10.17 -0.97
CA LEU A 133 4.45 -9.99 -0.55
C LEU A 133 3.47 -10.56 -1.58
N TRP A 134 3.70 -10.28 -2.87
CA TRP A 134 2.85 -10.79 -3.95
C TRP A 134 2.82 -12.31 -3.98
N ASP A 135 3.96 -12.96 -3.76
CA ASP A 135 4.05 -14.42 -3.66
C ASP A 135 3.18 -14.95 -2.52
N ALA A 136 3.23 -14.33 -1.35
CA ALA A 136 2.46 -14.76 -0.17
C ALA A 136 0.95 -14.56 -0.36
N LEU A 137 0.55 -13.40 -0.89
CA LEU A 137 -0.87 -13.10 -1.17
C LEU A 137 -1.41 -13.96 -2.32
N GLY A 138 -0.61 -14.22 -3.36
CA GLY A 138 -0.97 -15.08 -4.47
C GLY A 138 -1.15 -16.54 -4.05
N GLN A 139 -0.26 -17.07 -3.20
CA GLN A 139 -0.40 -18.41 -2.63
C GLN A 139 -1.64 -18.54 -1.74
N ALA A 140 -1.97 -17.51 -0.96
CA ALA A 140 -3.14 -17.54 -0.08
C ALA A 140 -4.47 -17.51 -0.83
N SER A 141 -4.56 -16.69 -1.89
CA SER A 141 -5.78 -16.41 -2.65
C SER A 141 -5.96 -17.24 -3.93
N GLY A 142 -4.90 -17.87 -4.43
CA GLY A 142 -4.90 -18.57 -5.71
C GLY A 142 -4.98 -17.64 -6.94
N ARG A 143 -4.69 -16.34 -6.77
CA ARG A 143 -4.74 -15.32 -7.83
C ARG A 143 -3.33 -14.86 -8.22
N ASP A 144 -3.19 -14.37 -9.45
CA ASP A 144 -1.96 -13.73 -9.92
C ASP A 144 -1.89 -12.29 -9.41
N VAL A 145 -1.41 -12.13 -8.17
CA VAL A 145 -1.34 -10.84 -7.48
C VAL A 145 -0.26 -9.95 -8.09
N ALA A 146 0.88 -10.52 -8.51
CA ALA A 146 1.96 -9.77 -9.13
C ALA A 146 1.49 -9.13 -10.43
N ALA A 147 0.92 -9.91 -11.37
CA ALA A 147 0.43 -9.35 -12.62
C ALA A 147 -0.65 -8.27 -12.42
N PHE A 148 -1.51 -8.43 -11.41
CA PHE A 148 -2.50 -7.43 -11.07
C PHE A 148 -1.81 -6.14 -10.57
N MET A 149 -0.97 -6.23 -9.53
CA MET A 149 -0.40 -5.06 -8.87
C MET A 149 0.66 -4.35 -9.70
N ASP A 150 1.49 -5.07 -10.46
CA ASP A 150 2.52 -4.49 -11.31
C ASP A 150 1.91 -3.51 -12.33
N SER A 151 0.71 -3.84 -12.85
CA SER A 151 -0.02 -2.96 -13.77
C SER A 151 -0.43 -1.61 -13.16
N TRP A 152 -0.49 -1.52 -11.83
CA TRP A 152 -0.85 -0.29 -11.11
C TRP A 152 0.35 0.43 -10.48
N LEU A 153 1.40 -0.31 -10.14
CA LEU A 153 2.54 0.21 -9.38
C LEU A 153 3.71 0.66 -10.24
N GLU A 154 3.95 -0.03 -11.36
CA GLU A 154 5.15 0.18 -12.21
C GLU A 154 4.95 1.26 -13.29
N GLN A 155 3.78 1.90 -13.32
CA GLN A 155 3.47 2.96 -14.27
C GLN A 155 2.60 4.07 -13.63
N PRO A 156 2.75 5.32 -14.10
CA PRO A 156 1.91 6.42 -13.66
C PRO A 156 0.50 6.34 -14.27
N GLY A 157 -0.43 7.09 -13.67
CA GLY A 157 -1.79 7.23 -14.15
C GLY A 157 -2.73 6.09 -13.75
N TYR A 158 -3.95 6.21 -14.24
CA TYR A 158 -5.06 5.29 -14.01
C TYR A 158 -6.02 5.29 -15.21
N PRO A 159 -6.76 4.20 -15.46
CA PRO A 159 -7.71 4.12 -16.56
C PRO A 159 -9.03 4.82 -16.24
N VAL A 160 -9.71 5.32 -17.27
CA VAL A 160 -11.12 5.70 -17.24
C VAL A 160 -11.90 4.64 -18.00
N LEU A 161 -12.89 4.02 -17.33
CA LEU A 161 -13.76 3.02 -17.96
C LEU A 161 -14.83 3.75 -18.80
N THR A 162 -14.90 3.41 -20.09
CA THR A 162 -15.83 3.99 -21.07
C THR A 162 -16.92 3.03 -21.47
#